data_AF-A0A060BV29-F1
#
_entry.id   AF-A0A060BV29-F1
#
_cell.length_a   1.000
_cell.length_b   1.000
_cell.length_c   1.000
_cell.angle_alpha   90.00
_cell.angle_beta   90.00
_cell.angle_gamma   90.00
#
_symmetry.space_group_name_H-M   'P 1'
#
loop_
_entity.id
_entity.type
_entity.pdbx_description
1 polymer ?
#
loop_
_entity_poly.entity_id
_entity_poly.type
_entity_poly.pdbx_seq_one_letter_code
_entity_poly.pdbx_strand_id
1 'polypeptide(L)'
;MDEDARAASDPRHVVEIGDQTDAEFLLRVAEQHGPFDIIIDDGGHEMQQQIVTTETLFPLLADGGVFLVEDTHTSYWESYEGGRNREGT
;
A
#
# COMPACT_ATOMS: atom_id res chain seq x y z
N MET A 1 3.45 12.11 6.38
CA MET A 1 3.99 12.11 5.00
C MET A 1 5.42 12.61 5.06
N ASP A 2 6.34 11.87 4.47
CA ASP A 2 7.77 12.16 4.49
C ASP A 2 8.19 12.79 3.14
N GLU A 3 8.28 14.11 3.09
CA GLU A 3 8.70 14.83 1.88
C GLU A 3 10.19 14.65 1.56
N ASP A 4 11.01 14.28 2.55
CA ASP A 4 12.45 14.08 2.35
C ASP A 4 12.72 12.86 1.46
N ALA A 5 11.77 11.91 1.40
CA ALA A 5 11.80 10.75 0.50
C ALA A 5 11.96 11.15 -0.98
N ARG A 6 11.51 12.35 -1.40
CA ARG A 6 11.69 12.83 -2.79
C ARG A 6 13.16 12.90 -3.20
N ALA A 7 14.08 13.06 -2.25
CA ALA A 7 15.51 13.09 -2.53
C ALA A 7 16.05 11.75 -3.07
N ALA A 8 15.33 10.64 -2.87
CA ALA A 8 15.68 9.33 -3.42
C ALA A 8 15.24 9.14 -4.89
N SER A 9 14.50 10.09 -5.47
CA SER A 9 13.98 10.00 -6.83
C SER A 9 15.09 10.15 -7.89
N ASP A 10 15.09 9.30 -8.89
CA ASP A 10 16.00 9.32 -10.05
C ASP A 10 15.29 8.78 -11.32
N PRO A 11 15.90 8.85 -12.52
CA PRO A 11 15.25 8.39 -13.75
C PRO A 11 14.75 6.94 -13.77
N ARG A 12 15.22 6.07 -12.88
CA ARG A 12 14.79 4.67 -12.71
C ARG A 12 13.92 4.44 -11.47
N HIS A 13 13.92 5.37 -10.50
CA HIS A 13 13.18 5.25 -9.26
C HIS A 13 12.32 6.50 -9.07
N VAL A 14 11.02 6.37 -9.27
CA VAL A 14 10.09 7.50 -9.09
C VAL A 14 9.51 7.46 -7.69
N VAL A 15 9.54 8.59 -6.99
CA VAL A 15 8.92 8.75 -5.67
C VAL A 15 7.65 9.57 -5.82
N GLU A 16 6.51 8.93 -5.55
CA GLU A 16 5.20 9.57 -5.41
C GLU A 16 4.90 9.78 -3.92
N ILE A 17 4.53 10.99 -3.56
CA ILE A 17 4.25 11.37 -2.17
C ILE A 17 2.74 11.45 -1.98
N GLY A 18 2.19 10.49 -1.22
CA GLY A 18 0.76 10.40 -0.91
C GLY A 18 0.47 9.50 0.29
N ASP A 19 -0.81 9.25 0.51
CA ASP A 19 -1.33 8.42 1.60
C ASP A 19 -1.94 7.15 1.00
N GLN A 20 -1.56 5.98 1.52
CA GLN A 20 -2.07 4.70 1.03
C GLN A 20 -3.51 4.39 1.50
N THR A 21 -4.10 5.24 2.36
CA THR A 21 -5.54 5.26 2.62
C THR A 21 -6.34 6.09 1.60
N ASP A 22 -5.68 6.85 0.72
CA ASP A 22 -6.32 7.61 -0.37
C ASP A 22 -6.36 6.77 -1.65
N ALA A 23 -7.50 6.09 -1.87
CA ALA A 23 -7.71 5.27 -3.07
C ALA A 23 -7.57 6.09 -4.37
N GLU A 24 -7.98 7.36 -4.39
CA GLU A 24 -7.84 8.21 -5.58
C GLU A 24 -6.36 8.50 -5.87
N PHE A 25 -5.53 8.67 -4.84
CA PHE A 25 -4.09 8.77 -5.00
C PHE A 25 -3.50 7.48 -5.58
N LEU A 26 -3.83 6.32 -5.01
CA LEU A 26 -3.36 5.03 -5.51
C LEU A 26 -3.77 4.76 -6.96
N LEU A 27 -5.01 5.11 -7.33
CA LEU A 27 -5.50 5.00 -8.72
C LEU A 27 -4.69 5.88 -9.67
N ARG A 28 -4.38 7.13 -9.29
CA ARG A 28 -3.52 8.01 -10.11
C ARG A 28 -2.11 7.46 -10.28
N VAL A 29 -1.53 6.88 -9.23
CA VAL A 29 -0.20 6.24 -9.30
C VAL A 29 -0.24 5.05 -10.26
N ALA A 30 -1.27 4.21 -10.16
CA ALA A 30 -1.45 3.07 -11.05
C ALA A 30 -1.69 3.48 -12.52
N GLU A 31 -2.45 4.55 -12.76
CA GLU A 31 -2.65 5.10 -14.11
C GLU A 31 -1.34 5.62 -14.73
N GLN A 32 -0.49 6.25 -13.93
CA GLN A 32 0.76 6.87 -14.40
C GLN A 32 1.88 5.85 -14.62
N HIS A 33 2.00 4.85 -13.75
CA HIS A 33 3.18 3.99 -13.67
C HIS A 33 2.88 2.50 -13.90
N GLY A 34 1.61 2.11 -13.96
CA GLY A 34 1.20 0.72 -14.16
C GLY A 34 1.11 0.27 -15.62
N PRO A 35 0.66 -0.98 -15.87
CA PRO A 35 0.36 -1.99 -14.85
C PRO A 35 1.64 -2.46 -14.13
N PHE A 36 1.51 -2.86 -12.88
CA PHE A 36 2.65 -3.32 -12.07
C PHE A 36 2.79 -4.83 -12.17
N ASP A 37 4.02 -5.32 -12.39
CA ASP A 37 4.35 -6.75 -12.29
C ASP A 37 4.39 -7.22 -10.83
N ILE A 38 4.84 -6.35 -9.93
CA ILE A 38 5.00 -6.61 -8.50
C ILE A 38 4.52 -5.40 -7.71
N ILE A 39 3.69 -5.63 -6.71
CA ILE A 39 3.30 -4.63 -5.69
C ILE A 39 3.70 -5.19 -4.32
N ILE A 40 4.33 -4.34 -3.51
CA ILE A 40 4.71 -4.65 -2.12
C ILE A 40 4.06 -3.60 -1.24
N ASP A 41 3.19 -4.02 -0.33
CA ASP A 41 2.66 -3.19 0.76
C ASP A 41 3.54 -3.39 2.00
N ASP A 42 4.44 -2.43 2.20
CA ASP A 42 5.34 -2.29 3.35
C ASP A 42 5.23 -0.85 3.91
N GLY A 43 3.99 -0.41 4.13
CA GLY A 43 3.67 0.95 4.55
C GLY A 43 3.60 1.14 6.07
N GLY A 44 2.54 1.79 6.56
CA GLY A 44 2.36 2.04 8.00
C GLY A 44 1.77 0.86 8.80
N HIS A 45 1.36 -0.21 8.10
CA HIS A 45 0.83 -1.47 8.65
C HIS A 45 -0.48 -1.35 9.46
N GLU A 46 -1.19 -0.22 9.42
CA GLU A 46 -2.57 -0.12 9.94
C GLU A 46 -3.53 -0.92 9.05
N MET A 47 -4.57 -1.54 9.62
CA MET A 47 -5.45 -2.42 8.85
C MET A 47 -6.21 -1.67 7.76
N GLN A 48 -6.68 -0.45 8.01
CA GLN A 48 -7.32 0.36 6.98
C GLN A 48 -6.39 0.59 5.79
N GLN A 49 -5.10 0.86 6.04
CA GLN A 49 -4.11 1.09 4.99
C GLN A 49 -3.90 -0.15 4.11
N GLN A 50 -3.69 -1.32 4.71
CA GLN A 50 -3.47 -2.57 3.96
C GLN A 50 -4.70 -2.99 3.16
N ILE A 51 -5.90 -2.81 3.73
CA ILE A 51 -7.17 -3.12 3.07
C ILE A 51 -7.37 -2.20 1.87
N VAL A 52 -7.27 -0.87 2.05
CA VAL A 52 -7.48 0.10 0.96
C VAL A 52 -6.47 -0.13 -0.16
N THR A 53 -5.20 -0.38 0.17
CA THR A 53 -4.14 -0.62 -0.82
C THR A 53 -4.42 -1.89 -1.63
N THR A 54 -4.76 -2.98 -0.95
CA THR A 54 -5.07 -4.27 -1.59
C THR A 54 -6.32 -4.15 -2.47
N GLU A 55 -7.42 -3.60 -1.96
CA GLU A 55 -8.68 -3.47 -2.71
C GLU A 55 -8.55 -2.55 -3.93
N THR A 56 -7.72 -1.50 -3.83
CA THR A 56 -7.53 -0.53 -4.92
C THR A 56 -6.58 -1.05 -6.00
N LEU A 57 -5.44 -1.63 -5.61
CA LEU A 57 -4.35 -1.93 -6.54
C LEU A 57 -4.33 -3.38 -7.04
N PHE A 58 -4.83 -4.35 -6.27
CA PHE A 58 -4.85 -5.75 -6.72
C PHE A 58 -5.62 -5.95 -8.04
N PRO A 59 -6.78 -5.30 -8.28
CA PRO A 59 -7.47 -5.41 -9.57
C PRO A 59 -6.70 -4.82 -10.76
N LEU A 60 -5.69 -3.97 -10.51
CA LEU A 60 -4.88 -3.27 -11.51
C LEU A 60 -3.51 -3.92 -11.73
N LEU A 61 -3.20 -4.99 -10.99
CA LEU A 61 -1.99 -5.78 -11.13
C LEU A 61 -1.94 -6.42 -12.53
N ALA A 62 -0.74 -6.52 -13.11
CA ALA A 62 -0.55 -7.22 -14.37
C ALA A 62 -0.99 -8.69 -14.27
N ASP A 63 -1.44 -9.28 -15.37
CA ASP A 63 -1.76 -10.72 -15.42
C ASP A 63 -0.50 -11.54 -15.11
N GLY A 64 -0.61 -12.48 -14.15
CA GLY A 64 0.52 -13.22 -13.62
C GLY A 64 1.44 -12.44 -12.67
N GLY A 65 1.08 -11.21 -12.29
CA GLY A 65 1.82 -10.40 -11.34
C GLY A 65 1.72 -10.90 -9.89
N VAL A 66 2.51 -10.29 -9.01
CA VAL A 66 2.58 -10.65 -7.59
C VAL A 66 2.20 -9.46 -6.71
N PHE A 67 1.31 -9.70 -5.75
CA PHE A 67 1.01 -8.77 -4.66
C PHE A 67 1.52 -9.37 -3.35
N LEU A 68 2.40 -8.65 -2.65
CA LEU A 68 2.94 -9.03 -1.36
C LEU A 68 2.49 -8.03 -0.29
N VAL A 69 1.98 -8.53 0.83
CA VAL A 69 1.67 -7.73 2.03
C VAL A 69 2.65 -8.13 3.12
N GLU A 70 3.42 -7.17 3.63
CA GLU A 70 4.37 -7.39 4.72
C GLU A 70 3.72 -7.10 6.09
N ASP A 71 4.40 -7.54 7.16
CA ASP A 71 4.04 -7.26 8.55
C ASP A 71 2.59 -7.56 9.00
N THR A 72 1.95 -8.56 8.40
CA THR A 72 0.58 -9.02 8.76
C THR A 72 0.39 -9.48 10.22
N HIS A 73 1.46 -9.59 11.00
CA HIS A 73 1.36 -9.83 12.43
C HIS A 73 0.70 -8.65 13.18
N THR A 74 0.73 -7.43 12.61
CA THR A 74 0.05 -6.25 13.16
C THR A 74 -1.47 -6.39 13.18
N SER A 75 -2.06 -7.29 12.38
CA SER A 75 -3.49 -7.63 12.44
C SER A 75 -3.95 -8.13 13.80
N TYR A 76 -3.02 -8.52 14.68
CA TYR A 76 -3.34 -8.94 16.05
C TYR A 76 -3.16 -7.84 17.10
N TRP A 77 -2.71 -6.63 16.73
CA TRP A 77 -2.34 -5.56 17.65
C TRP A 77 -3.33 -4.40 17.56
N GLU A 78 -3.88 -3.99 18.71
CA GLU A 78 -4.87 -2.90 18.78
C GLU A 78 -4.35 -1.56 18.27
N SER A 79 -3.06 -1.27 18.45
CA SER A 79 -2.42 -0.04 17.98
C SER A 79 -2.36 0.10 16.46
N TYR A 80 -2.62 -0.99 15.72
CA TYR A 80 -2.66 -1.04 14.26
C TYR A 80 -4.08 -1.33 13.75
N GLU A 81 -5.09 -1.07 14.57
CA GLU A 81 -6.51 -1.34 14.31
C GLU A 81 -6.89 -2.84 14.27
N GLY A 82 -5.92 -3.72 14.48
CA GLY A 82 -6.12 -5.15 14.64
C GLY A 82 -6.60 -5.53 16.04
N GLY A 83 -6.55 -6.82 16.34
CA GLY A 83 -6.83 -7.33 17.69
C GLY A 83 -7.46 -8.71 17.68
N ARG A 84 -6.82 -9.69 18.32
CA ARG A 84 -7.43 -11.03 18.42
C ARG A 84 -8.70 -10.98 19.28
N ASN A 85 -9.84 -11.36 18.70
CA ASN A 85 -11.18 -11.33 19.31
C ASN A 85 -11.69 -9.92 19.65
N ARG A 86 -11.19 -8.88 18.98
CA ARG A 86 -11.77 -7.54 19.06
C ARG A 86 -13.03 -7.50 18.17
N GLU A 87 -14.04 -6.76 18.58
CA GLU A 87 -15.24 -6.59 17.76
C GLU A 87 -14.90 -5.76 16.50
N GLY A 88 -15.29 -6.25 15.33
CA GLY A 88 -14.97 -5.60 14.04
C GLY A 88 -13.62 -5.97 13.43
N THR A 89 -12.93 -6.97 13.98
CA THR A 89 -11.71 -7.61 13.43
C THR A 89 -11.93 -9.11 13.31
#